data_AF-A0A2S9YRY3-F1
#
_entry.id   AF-A0A2S9YRY3-F1
#
_cell.length_a   1.000
_cell.length_b   1.000
_cell.length_c   1.000
_cell.angle_alpha   90.00
_cell.angle_beta   90.00
_cell.angle_gamma   90.00
#
_symmetry.space_group_name_H-M   'P 1'
#
loop_
_entity.id
_entity.type
_entity.pdbx_description
1 polymer ?
#
loop_
_entity_poly.entity_id
_entity_poly.type
_entity_poly.pdbx_seq_one_letter_code
_entity_poly.pdbx_strand_id
1 'polypeptide(L)'
;MMIAAETKGWAWAAGLAGLLVMSPEARAGGDADKDQFDAGTLIIPMDTDYQDMGMLRAYGLVYELLSNDVPVRWAINPDKLQDGADFSASATDVASGEPVPIHDYRGGPWIIDSSDAAAALPIIMAWQQANPNVAVHETTAAFEADVGHYLVVAPTIAMIADGNQKIARGYMAAAGIPDSTGDLSWPDSSPDMLDVEELSGPTEANHRDGSLFDEDGDPVYCQLMSMHWGVGAAEDDPEVVAEVREYLNNPVHFFAECQAVNAFENLDPHGFFLTPHGFDIGDRPDAVEHFNFSSPYAQLDGPFETVGGSEPSYTLPPGDEYLAGGITMITGEGTPVGVEDVWMTGYLDGTCPPSEPECGSLGKISYLGGHEYSTALPISANADTQGTRLFLNSLFEAPCATVDGLPSLNIATAAPAFTPVPDVEVDVTYVNASAATALDAMLRAQLPPNTTFVSATDGGTLVGDEVVWELGNLGADEIGDRSFKIELSDYGLYDSSAALDYRVGLNDFTLPSNVAQTLYGDEPPGDGDGDGDGDADGDAGDGDGDPAGDGDGGSSAGETGGDGGDQGGTADDGTGDAGTGDGSGAAEAGGDGCSCRTDAPPTHPAPLGWLLGAGLGLGLLRRRGGVS
;
A
#
# COMPACT_ATOMS: atom_id res chain seq x y z
N MET A 1 20.17 -48.44 4.39
CA MET A 1 20.29 -47.89 3.03
C MET A 1 18.87 -47.79 2.49
N MET A 2 18.37 -46.56 2.35
CA MET A 2 17.01 -46.15 1.99
C MET A 2 15.87 -46.79 2.81
N ILE A 3 15.31 -46.00 3.74
CA ILE A 3 14.02 -46.26 4.37
C ILE A 3 13.07 -45.20 3.82
N ALA A 4 12.04 -45.67 3.12
CA ALA A 4 10.91 -44.87 2.66
C ALA A 4 10.01 -44.52 3.84
N ALA A 5 9.60 -43.25 3.95
CA ALA A 5 8.59 -42.81 4.89
C ALA A 5 7.24 -42.77 4.17
N GLU A 6 6.32 -43.62 4.62
CA GLU A 6 4.90 -43.60 4.26
C GLU A 6 4.22 -42.43 4.98
N THR A 7 3.59 -41.52 4.22
CA THR A 7 2.71 -40.49 4.77
C THR A 7 1.29 -41.04 4.89
N LYS A 8 0.83 -41.24 6.13
CA LYS A 8 -0.58 -41.50 6.44
C LYS A 8 -1.29 -40.19 6.71
N GLY A 9 -2.30 -39.88 5.89
CA GLY A 9 -3.15 -38.72 6.04
C GLY A 9 -4.00 -38.75 7.30
N TRP A 10 -4.25 -37.58 7.86
CA TRP A 10 -5.22 -37.35 8.92
C TRP A 10 -6.50 -36.76 8.31
N ALA A 11 -7.60 -37.48 8.51
CA ALA A 11 -8.94 -37.06 8.16
C ALA A 11 -9.51 -36.19 9.30
N TRP A 12 -9.86 -34.95 9.00
CA TRP A 12 -10.65 -34.11 9.89
C TRP A 12 -12.12 -34.55 9.86
N ALA A 13 -12.71 -34.71 11.06
CA ALA A 13 -14.13 -35.00 11.23
C ALA A 13 -14.94 -33.70 11.05
N ALA A 14 -15.76 -33.67 10.00
CA ALA A 14 -16.73 -32.62 9.75
C ALA A 14 -17.92 -32.72 10.71
N GLY A 15 -18.13 -31.69 11.54
CA GLY A 15 -19.39 -31.43 12.25
C GLY A 15 -20.36 -30.65 11.36
N LEU A 16 -21.63 -31.06 11.36
CA LEU A 16 -22.67 -30.67 10.40
C LEU A 16 -22.82 -29.15 10.19
N ALA A 17 -22.49 -28.69 8.98
CA ALA A 17 -23.07 -27.47 8.41
C ALA A 17 -24.49 -27.76 7.90
N GLY A 18 -25.46 -26.97 8.35
CA GLY A 18 -26.77 -26.91 7.73
C GLY A 18 -26.61 -26.54 6.26
N LEU A 19 -27.08 -27.41 5.38
CA LEU A 19 -27.03 -27.24 3.93
C LEU A 19 -27.95 -26.08 3.53
N LEU A 20 -27.44 -24.85 3.56
CA LEU A 20 -27.98 -23.77 2.75
C LEU A 20 -27.61 -24.12 1.32
N VAL A 21 -28.61 -24.45 0.50
CA VAL A 21 -28.42 -24.57 -0.95
C VAL A 21 -28.19 -23.15 -1.46
N MET A 22 -26.93 -22.71 -1.46
CA MET A 22 -26.51 -21.56 -2.25
C MET A 22 -26.81 -21.91 -3.71
N SER A 23 -27.60 -21.06 -4.35
CA SER A 23 -27.77 -21.10 -5.80
C SER A 23 -26.37 -20.93 -6.40
N PRO A 24 -26.02 -21.60 -7.51
CA PRO A 24 -24.73 -21.37 -8.13
C PRO A 24 -24.67 -19.89 -8.53
N GLU A 25 -23.83 -19.08 -7.87
CA GLU A 25 -23.48 -17.77 -8.39
C GLU A 25 -22.98 -17.97 -9.82
N ALA A 26 -23.48 -17.14 -10.72
CA ALA A 26 -23.11 -17.18 -12.11
C ALA A 26 -21.67 -16.67 -12.26
N ARG A 27 -20.68 -17.53 -12.00
CA ARG A 27 -19.29 -17.29 -12.40
C ARG A 27 -19.29 -16.91 -13.88
N ALA A 28 -18.44 -15.96 -14.29
CA ALA A 28 -18.38 -15.49 -15.68
C ALA A 28 -18.16 -16.63 -16.70
N GLY A 29 -17.65 -17.78 -16.23
CA GLY A 29 -17.63 -19.04 -16.97
C GLY A 29 -16.56 -19.09 -18.04
N GLY A 30 -15.56 -18.20 -17.97
CA GLY A 30 -14.43 -18.08 -18.88
C GLY A 30 -13.10 -18.47 -18.24
N ASP A 31 -12.06 -17.72 -18.59
CA ASP A 31 -10.65 -18.11 -18.43
C ASP A 31 -10.27 -18.34 -16.96
N ALA A 32 -9.77 -19.54 -16.66
CA ALA A 32 -9.41 -19.91 -15.29
C ALA A 32 -8.15 -19.17 -14.79
N ASP A 33 -7.39 -18.57 -15.69
CA ASP A 33 -6.17 -17.85 -15.39
C ASP A 33 -6.43 -16.35 -15.08
N LYS A 34 -7.68 -15.89 -15.20
CA LYS A 34 -8.10 -14.51 -14.87
C LYS A 34 -8.93 -14.43 -13.60
N ASP A 35 -8.83 -13.30 -12.92
CA ASP A 35 -9.70 -12.97 -11.80
C ASP A 35 -11.16 -12.84 -12.27
N GLN A 36 -12.06 -13.34 -11.43
CA GLN A 36 -13.48 -13.44 -11.69
C GLN A 36 -14.20 -12.43 -10.82
N PHE A 37 -14.98 -11.55 -11.43
CA PHE A 37 -15.74 -10.53 -10.73
C PHE A 37 -17.23 -10.72 -10.95
N ASP A 38 -17.99 -10.76 -9.85
CA ASP A 38 -19.43 -10.88 -9.89
C ASP A 38 -20.11 -9.52 -10.19
N ALA A 39 -21.37 -9.57 -10.61
CA ALA A 39 -22.19 -8.35 -10.74
C ALA A 39 -22.28 -7.63 -9.38
N GLY A 40 -22.32 -6.29 -9.39
CA GLY A 40 -22.22 -5.46 -8.19
C GLY A 40 -20.78 -5.08 -7.80
N THR A 41 -19.78 -5.61 -8.50
CA THR A 41 -18.40 -5.10 -8.46
C THR A 41 -18.36 -3.66 -8.92
N LEU A 42 -17.57 -2.81 -8.25
CA LEU A 42 -17.41 -1.39 -8.59
C LEU A 42 -16.14 -1.19 -9.41
N ILE A 43 -16.19 -0.28 -10.38
CA ILE A 43 -15.08 0.08 -11.26
C ILE A 43 -14.87 1.59 -11.20
N ILE A 44 -13.64 2.02 -10.91
CA ILE A 44 -13.19 3.39 -11.14
C ILE A 44 -12.53 3.41 -12.52
N PRO A 45 -13.18 3.93 -13.57
CA PRO A 45 -12.59 3.99 -14.90
C PRO A 45 -11.37 4.93 -14.89
N MET A 46 -10.37 4.62 -15.72
CA MET A 46 -9.15 5.43 -15.88
C MET A 46 -8.91 5.80 -17.35
N ASP A 47 -9.93 5.65 -18.18
CA ASP A 47 -9.95 6.07 -19.58
C ASP A 47 -10.52 7.49 -19.74
N THR A 48 -10.24 8.09 -20.90
CA THR A 48 -10.70 9.43 -21.26
C THR A 48 -12.17 9.49 -21.69
N ASP A 49 -12.89 8.36 -21.79
CA ASP A 49 -14.33 8.39 -22.11
C ASP A 49 -15.16 8.73 -20.86
N TYR A 50 -14.78 8.18 -19.69
CA TYR A 50 -15.53 8.33 -18.44
C TYR A 50 -14.81 9.13 -17.35
N GLN A 51 -13.48 9.17 -17.35
CA GLN A 51 -12.70 9.79 -16.27
C GLN A 51 -11.98 11.08 -16.69
N ASP A 52 -12.22 11.61 -17.89
CA ASP A 52 -11.46 12.74 -18.47
C ASP A 52 -11.32 13.96 -17.55
N MET A 53 -12.41 14.31 -16.86
CA MET A 53 -12.49 15.44 -15.92
C MET A 53 -12.26 15.04 -14.45
N GLY A 54 -12.27 13.75 -14.15
CA GLY A 54 -12.11 13.18 -12.81
C GLY A 54 -10.75 12.54 -12.58
N MET A 55 -9.87 12.50 -13.59
CA MET A 55 -8.67 11.65 -13.66
C MET A 55 -7.80 11.75 -12.40
N LEU A 56 -7.39 12.97 -12.04
CA LEU A 56 -6.51 13.16 -10.89
C LEU A 56 -7.23 12.82 -9.57
N ARG A 57 -8.49 13.23 -9.42
CA ARG A 57 -9.30 12.96 -8.23
C ARG A 57 -9.72 11.50 -8.08
N ALA A 58 -9.52 10.67 -9.11
CA ALA A 58 -9.71 9.22 -9.02
C ALA A 58 -8.63 8.58 -8.12
N TYR A 59 -7.38 9.06 -8.20
CA TYR A 59 -6.29 8.60 -7.32
C TYR A 59 -6.55 8.94 -5.85
N GLY A 60 -7.10 10.13 -5.56
CA GLY A 60 -7.54 10.46 -4.20
C GLY A 60 -8.66 9.57 -3.69
N LEU A 61 -9.59 9.15 -4.56
CA LEU A 61 -10.61 8.16 -4.17
C LEU A 61 -9.98 6.80 -3.84
N VAL A 62 -9.01 6.33 -4.63
CA VAL A 62 -8.30 5.07 -4.35
C VAL A 62 -7.56 5.17 -3.01
N TYR A 63 -6.85 6.28 -2.76
CA TYR A 63 -6.20 6.52 -1.48
C TYR A 63 -7.17 6.53 -0.29
N GLU A 64 -8.31 7.20 -0.44
CA GLU A 64 -9.36 7.27 0.59
C GLU A 64 -9.97 5.89 0.87
N LEU A 65 -10.21 5.09 -0.17
CA LEU A 65 -10.71 3.71 -0.02
C LEU A 65 -9.71 2.85 0.76
N LEU A 66 -8.43 2.88 0.36
CA LEU A 66 -7.38 2.12 1.02
C LEU A 66 -7.19 2.56 2.47
N SER A 67 -7.25 3.86 2.75
CA SER A 67 -7.12 4.41 4.12
C SER A 67 -8.29 4.04 5.04
N ASN A 68 -9.37 3.51 4.49
CA ASN A 68 -10.55 3.01 5.20
C ASN A 68 -10.72 1.49 5.03
N ASP A 69 -9.61 0.77 4.85
CA ASP A 69 -9.54 -0.70 4.78
C ASP A 69 -10.38 -1.33 3.65
N VAL A 70 -10.63 -0.59 2.56
CA VAL A 70 -11.28 -1.12 1.36
C VAL A 70 -10.21 -1.45 0.31
N PRO A 71 -9.96 -2.74 0.02
CA PRO A 71 -8.91 -3.14 -0.90
C PRO A 71 -9.32 -2.91 -2.36
N VAL A 72 -8.33 -2.67 -3.22
CA VAL A 72 -8.52 -2.24 -4.61
C VAL A 72 -7.64 -3.09 -5.54
N ARG A 73 -8.20 -3.60 -6.63
CA ARG A 73 -7.45 -4.33 -7.67
C ARG A 73 -7.16 -3.42 -8.85
N TRP A 74 -5.90 -3.27 -9.21
CA TRP A 74 -5.47 -2.56 -10.41
C TRP A 74 -5.54 -3.50 -11.61
N ALA A 75 -6.54 -3.32 -12.46
CA ALA A 75 -6.74 -4.22 -13.59
C ALA A 75 -5.90 -3.78 -14.80
N ILE A 76 -4.98 -4.65 -15.22
CA ILE A 76 -4.04 -4.37 -16.30
C ILE A 76 -3.89 -5.62 -17.16
N ASN A 77 -4.28 -5.52 -18.43
CA ASN A 77 -4.10 -6.62 -19.37
C ASN A 77 -2.62 -6.74 -19.78
N PRO A 78 -1.94 -7.87 -19.50
CA PRO A 78 -0.52 -8.03 -19.79
C PRO A 78 -0.19 -8.07 -21.30
N ASP A 79 -1.19 -8.40 -22.14
CA ASP A 79 -1.03 -8.52 -23.59
C ASP A 79 -1.41 -7.26 -24.36
N LYS A 80 -1.79 -6.17 -23.66
CA LYS A 80 -2.26 -4.96 -24.32
C LYS A 80 -1.12 -4.17 -24.97
N LEU A 81 -1.50 -3.40 -25.98
CA LEU A 81 -0.67 -2.33 -26.54
C LEU A 81 -1.11 -0.99 -25.93
N GLN A 82 -0.39 0.08 -26.27
CA GLN A 82 -0.79 1.45 -25.92
C GLN A 82 -2.26 1.71 -26.24
N ASP A 83 -2.97 2.34 -25.30
CA ASP A 83 -4.42 2.63 -25.37
C ASP A 83 -5.29 1.37 -25.63
N GLY A 84 -4.76 0.18 -25.33
CA GLY A 84 -5.51 -1.07 -25.41
C GLY A 84 -6.44 -1.27 -24.22
N ALA A 85 -7.49 -2.08 -24.43
CA ALA A 85 -8.43 -2.47 -23.38
C ALA A 85 -7.77 -3.38 -22.35
N ASP A 86 -8.05 -3.10 -21.08
CA ASP A 86 -7.71 -3.94 -19.93
C ASP A 86 -8.75 -5.04 -19.75
N PHE A 87 -10.02 -4.68 -19.82
CA PHE A 87 -11.14 -5.61 -19.86
C PHE A 87 -12.40 -4.92 -20.41
N SER A 88 -13.45 -5.69 -20.65
CA SER A 88 -14.75 -5.17 -21.05
C SER A 88 -15.83 -5.57 -20.06
N ALA A 89 -16.66 -4.62 -19.63
CA ALA A 89 -17.78 -4.87 -18.73
C ALA A 89 -18.97 -3.95 -19.03
N SER A 90 -20.19 -4.40 -18.71
CA SER A 90 -21.38 -3.55 -18.69
C SER A 90 -21.70 -3.12 -17.27
N ALA A 91 -22.14 -1.89 -17.08
CA ALA A 91 -22.31 -1.32 -15.74
C ALA A 91 -23.44 -0.27 -15.70
N THR A 92 -23.62 0.35 -14.55
CA THR A 92 -24.43 1.55 -14.34
C THR A 92 -23.56 2.56 -13.60
N ASP A 93 -23.55 3.82 -14.02
CA ASP A 93 -22.83 4.87 -13.30
C ASP A 93 -23.48 5.11 -11.92
N VAL A 94 -22.68 5.06 -10.86
CA VAL A 94 -23.13 5.10 -9.47
C VAL A 94 -23.78 6.45 -9.13
N ALA A 95 -23.23 7.55 -9.63
CA ALA A 95 -23.69 8.90 -9.29
C ALA A 95 -24.97 9.29 -10.04
N SER A 96 -25.01 9.02 -11.35
CA SER A 96 -26.12 9.43 -12.22
C SER A 96 -27.20 8.36 -12.38
N GLY A 97 -26.87 7.08 -12.17
CA GLY A 97 -27.74 5.94 -12.46
C GLY A 97 -27.88 5.64 -13.96
N GLU A 98 -27.08 6.29 -14.82
CA GLU A 98 -27.15 6.07 -16.26
C GLU A 98 -26.51 4.73 -16.65
N PRO A 99 -27.11 3.96 -17.58
CA PRO A 99 -26.52 2.71 -18.03
C PRO A 99 -25.20 2.94 -18.77
N VAL A 100 -24.21 2.12 -18.44
CA VAL A 100 -22.95 1.98 -19.18
C VAL A 100 -23.06 0.67 -19.98
N PRO A 101 -23.29 0.73 -21.30
CA PRO A 101 -23.24 -0.46 -22.16
C PRO A 101 -21.89 -1.17 -22.02
N ILE A 102 -21.74 -2.36 -22.63
CA ILE A 102 -20.42 -3.01 -22.63
C ILE A 102 -19.36 -2.03 -23.15
N HIS A 103 -18.41 -1.73 -22.28
CA HIS A 103 -17.38 -0.71 -22.48
C HIS A 103 -16.01 -1.34 -22.30
N ASP A 104 -15.08 -0.94 -23.15
CA ASP A 104 -13.68 -1.37 -23.10
C ASP A 104 -12.93 -0.40 -22.20
N TYR A 105 -12.75 -0.78 -20.93
CA TYR A 105 -12.02 0.03 -19.96
C TYR A 105 -10.52 0.00 -20.28
N ARG A 106 -9.88 1.17 -20.23
CA ARG A 106 -8.48 1.37 -20.61
C ARG A 106 -7.72 2.17 -19.56
N GLY A 107 -6.40 2.19 -19.70
CA GLY A 107 -5.52 3.00 -18.85
C GLY A 107 -5.39 2.48 -17.41
N GLY A 108 -5.61 1.19 -17.16
CA GLY A 108 -5.47 0.60 -15.84
C GLY A 108 -6.60 1.03 -14.89
N PRO A 109 -7.88 0.70 -15.18
CA PRO A 109 -8.99 0.92 -14.27
C PRO A 109 -8.81 0.20 -12.93
N TRP A 110 -9.45 0.74 -11.88
CA TRP A 110 -9.44 0.14 -10.55
C TRP A 110 -10.74 -0.60 -10.28
N ILE A 111 -10.65 -1.76 -9.62
CA ILE A 111 -11.77 -2.64 -9.33
C ILE A 111 -11.89 -2.82 -7.80
N ILE A 112 -13.09 -2.62 -7.27
CA ILE A 112 -13.47 -2.99 -5.90
C ILE A 112 -14.44 -4.16 -6.00
N ASP A 113 -14.09 -5.30 -5.41
CA ASP A 113 -14.90 -6.51 -5.52
C ASP A 113 -16.31 -6.29 -4.96
N SER A 114 -17.27 -7.01 -5.52
CA SER A 114 -18.64 -7.09 -5.01
C SER A 114 -18.72 -7.40 -3.50
N SER A 115 -17.77 -8.15 -2.94
CA SER A 115 -17.68 -8.43 -1.50
C SER A 115 -17.40 -7.18 -0.66
N ASP A 116 -16.67 -6.22 -1.22
CA ASP A 116 -16.20 -5.00 -0.55
C ASP A 116 -17.07 -3.77 -0.92
N ALA A 117 -17.92 -3.90 -1.94
CA ALA A 117 -18.79 -2.82 -2.43
C ALA A 117 -19.65 -2.18 -1.32
N ALA A 118 -20.15 -2.97 -0.37
CA ALA A 118 -20.95 -2.45 0.74
C ALA A 118 -20.17 -1.50 1.66
N ALA A 119 -18.88 -1.75 1.88
CA ALA A 119 -17.98 -0.88 2.65
C ALA A 119 -17.54 0.34 1.81
N ALA A 120 -17.33 0.14 0.50
CA ALA A 120 -16.85 1.16 -0.41
C ALA A 120 -17.89 2.25 -0.75
N LEU A 121 -19.16 1.88 -0.96
CA LEU A 121 -20.19 2.79 -1.49
C LEU A 121 -20.39 4.06 -0.66
N PRO A 122 -20.45 4.04 0.69
CA PRO A 122 -20.54 5.26 1.49
C PRO A 122 -19.39 6.23 1.25
N ILE A 123 -18.15 5.72 1.12
CA ILE A 123 -16.94 6.50 0.86
C ILE A 123 -17.01 7.10 -0.55
N ILE A 124 -17.31 6.27 -1.56
CA ILE A 124 -17.44 6.67 -2.96
C ILE A 124 -18.49 7.78 -3.12
N MET A 125 -19.68 7.60 -2.55
CA MET A 125 -20.76 8.58 -2.67
C MET A 125 -20.40 9.92 -2.00
N ALA A 126 -19.74 9.88 -0.84
CA ALA A 126 -19.26 11.09 -0.17
C ALA A 126 -18.17 11.79 -1.02
N TRP A 127 -17.24 11.04 -1.58
CA TRP A 127 -16.18 11.57 -2.45
C TRP A 127 -16.75 12.19 -3.72
N GLN A 128 -17.67 11.51 -4.42
CA GLN A 128 -18.32 12.02 -5.63
C GLN A 128 -19.18 13.25 -5.35
N GLN A 129 -19.76 13.37 -4.15
CA GLN A 129 -20.47 14.59 -3.75
C GLN A 129 -19.52 15.81 -3.69
N ALA A 130 -18.30 15.62 -3.21
CA ALA A 130 -17.27 16.65 -3.18
C ALA A 130 -16.59 16.85 -4.55
N ASN A 131 -16.50 15.78 -5.36
CA ASN A 131 -15.79 15.71 -6.62
C ASN A 131 -16.69 15.13 -7.73
N PRO A 132 -17.67 15.91 -8.24
CA PRO A 132 -18.73 15.39 -9.11
C PRO A 132 -18.28 14.91 -10.50
N ASN A 133 -17.02 15.14 -10.86
CA ASN A 133 -16.43 14.67 -12.13
C ASN A 133 -15.81 13.27 -12.01
N VAL A 134 -15.70 12.70 -10.80
CA VAL A 134 -15.16 11.34 -10.60
C VAL A 134 -16.25 10.34 -10.93
N ALA A 135 -16.05 9.52 -11.96
CA ALA A 135 -16.96 8.44 -12.30
C ALA A 135 -16.63 7.19 -11.48
N VAL A 136 -17.67 6.44 -11.13
CA VAL A 136 -17.57 5.08 -10.58
C VAL A 136 -18.74 4.31 -11.13
N HIS A 137 -18.49 3.11 -11.63
CA HIS A 137 -19.51 2.27 -12.25
C HIS A 137 -19.76 1.01 -11.42
N GLU A 138 -21.02 0.61 -11.26
CA GLU A 138 -21.40 -0.67 -10.67
C GLU A 138 -21.76 -1.66 -11.78
N THR A 139 -21.04 -2.77 -11.84
CA THR A 139 -21.20 -3.79 -12.89
C THR A 139 -22.57 -4.46 -12.85
N THR A 140 -23.14 -4.69 -14.02
CA THR A 140 -24.50 -5.27 -14.19
C THR A 140 -24.47 -6.76 -14.50
N ALA A 141 -23.30 -7.31 -14.78
CA ALA A 141 -23.04 -8.71 -15.09
C ALA A 141 -21.63 -9.07 -14.63
N ALA A 142 -21.41 -10.37 -14.38
CA ALA A 142 -20.08 -10.89 -14.09
C ALA A 142 -19.13 -10.69 -15.28
N PHE A 143 -17.84 -10.47 -15.00
CA PHE A 143 -16.79 -10.28 -15.99
C PHE A 143 -15.45 -10.85 -15.47
N GLU A 144 -14.43 -10.81 -16.32
CA GLU A 144 -13.08 -11.29 -16.02
C GLU A 144 -12.08 -10.19 -16.36
N ALA A 145 -11.04 -10.05 -15.55
CA ALA A 145 -9.94 -9.13 -15.81
C ALA A 145 -8.62 -9.70 -15.27
N ASP A 146 -7.51 -9.31 -15.90
CA ASP A 146 -6.19 -9.54 -15.33
C ASP A 146 -5.91 -8.48 -14.26
N VAL A 147 -5.45 -8.91 -13.09
CA VAL A 147 -5.07 -8.02 -12.00
C VAL A 147 -3.55 -7.88 -12.01
N GLY A 148 -3.08 -6.66 -12.30
CA GLY A 148 -1.66 -6.34 -12.20
C GLY A 148 -1.22 -6.24 -10.75
N HIS A 149 -2.00 -5.53 -9.93
CA HIS A 149 -1.69 -5.33 -8.50
C HIS A 149 -2.94 -5.43 -7.64
N TYR A 150 -2.77 -6.02 -6.46
CA TYR A 150 -3.80 -6.02 -5.43
C TYR A 150 -3.38 -5.12 -4.27
N LEU A 151 -3.98 -3.94 -4.20
CA LEU A 151 -3.70 -2.92 -3.20
C LEU A 151 -4.57 -3.14 -1.97
N VAL A 152 -3.92 -3.13 -0.82
CA VAL A 152 -4.56 -3.40 0.48
C VAL A 152 -4.16 -2.38 1.54
N VAL A 153 -3.21 -1.49 1.22
CA VAL A 153 -2.66 -0.48 2.13
C VAL A 153 -2.62 0.88 1.44
N ALA A 154 -3.01 1.93 2.16
CA ALA A 154 -2.69 3.30 1.78
C ALA A 154 -1.23 3.62 2.19
N PRO A 155 -0.36 3.98 1.23
CA PRO A 155 1.05 4.19 1.51
C PRO A 155 1.28 5.41 2.41
N THR A 156 2.23 5.32 3.34
CA THR A 156 2.82 6.50 3.99
C THR A 156 3.74 7.22 3.00
N ILE A 157 3.60 8.53 2.89
CA ILE A 157 4.25 9.35 1.86
C ILE A 157 5.07 10.43 2.53
N ALA A 158 6.33 10.57 2.14
CA ALA A 158 7.21 11.68 2.48
C ALA A 158 7.67 12.44 1.22
N MET A 159 7.91 13.73 1.38
CA MET A 159 8.40 14.61 0.34
C MET A 159 9.61 15.39 0.85
N ILE A 160 10.68 15.42 0.04
CA ILE A 160 11.87 16.20 0.37
C ILE A 160 11.58 17.69 0.16
N ALA A 161 11.87 18.51 1.18
CA ALA A 161 11.80 19.97 1.13
C ALA A 161 12.98 20.56 0.33
N ASP A 162 13.09 20.18 -0.93
CA ASP A 162 14.21 20.50 -1.83
C ASP A 162 14.18 21.92 -2.44
N GLY A 163 13.26 22.77 -1.99
CA GLY A 163 12.99 24.12 -2.49
C GLY A 163 12.02 24.15 -3.67
N ASN A 164 11.66 22.99 -4.23
CA ASN A 164 10.72 22.84 -5.34
C ASN A 164 9.58 21.86 -5.04
N GLN A 165 9.43 21.46 -3.77
CA GLN A 165 8.36 20.61 -3.25
C GLN A 165 6.94 21.06 -3.66
N LYS A 166 6.75 22.36 -3.97
CA LYS A 166 5.50 22.91 -4.53
C LYS A 166 4.95 22.14 -5.75
N ILE A 167 5.81 21.48 -6.53
CA ILE A 167 5.43 20.71 -7.72
C ILE A 167 4.64 19.48 -7.28
N ALA A 168 5.25 18.61 -6.46
CA ALA A 168 4.58 17.46 -5.90
C ALA A 168 3.36 17.84 -5.04
N ARG A 169 3.42 18.94 -4.26
CA ARG A 169 2.23 19.48 -3.57
C ARG A 169 1.09 19.78 -4.54
N GLY A 170 1.41 20.34 -5.70
CA GLY A 170 0.44 20.57 -6.77
C GLY A 170 -0.22 19.28 -7.25
N TYR A 171 0.55 18.22 -7.43
CA TYR A 171 0.05 16.90 -7.85
C TYR A 171 -0.83 16.26 -6.77
N MET A 172 -0.36 16.23 -5.52
CA MET A 172 -1.09 15.69 -4.38
C MET A 172 -2.40 16.46 -4.14
N ALA A 173 -2.36 17.79 -4.20
CA ALA A 173 -3.55 18.63 -4.08
C ALA A 173 -4.53 18.45 -5.25
N ALA A 174 -4.03 18.24 -6.49
CA ALA A 174 -4.88 17.95 -7.63
C ALA A 174 -5.57 16.59 -7.50
N ALA A 175 -4.86 15.59 -6.96
CA ALA A 175 -5.40 14.28 -6.63
C ALA A 175 -6.31 14.27 -5.40
N GLY A 176 -6.15 15.23 -4.49
CA GLY A 176 -6.87 15.27 -3.23
C GLY A 176 -6.29 14.37 -2.15
N ILE A 177 -4.99 14.05 -2.21
CA ILE A 177 -4.31 13.22 -1.23
C ILE A 177 -3.65 14.15 -0.20
N PRO A 178 -4.06 14.11 1.09
CA PRO A 178 -3.48 14.94 2.14
C PRO A 178 -2.17 14.38 2.66
N ASP A 179 -1.47 15.16 3.48
CA ASP A 179 -0.44 14.62 4.36
C ASP A 179 -1.03 13.74 5.48
N SER A 180 -0.18 13.12 6.30
CA SER A 180 -0.59 12.25 7.42
C SER A 180 -1.42 12.96 8.50
N THR A 181 -1.45 14.30 8.52
CA THR A 181 -2.30 15.08 9.43
C THR A 181 -3.67 15.40 8.83
N GLY A 182 -3.91 15.03 7.57
CA GLY A 182 -5.12 15.33 6.82
C GLY A 182 -5.11 16.70 6.13
N ASP A 183 -3.96 17.38 6.05
CA ASP A 183 -3.84 18.68 5.39
C ASP A 183 -3.54 18.54 3.90
N LEU A 184 -4.50 18.95 3.06
CA LEU A 184 -4.37 18.94 1.59
C LEU A 184 -3.38 19.97 1.04
N SER A 185 -2.97 20.95 1.86
CA SER A 185 -2.02 21.98 1.44
C SER A 185 -0.57 21.54 1.53
N TRP A 186 -0.29 20.42 2.24
CA TRP A 186 1.05 19.92 2.48
C TRP A 186 2.00 21.04 2.95
N PRO A 187 1.76 21.67 4.11
CA PRO A 187 2.57 22.81 4.54
C PRO A 187 4.03 22.42 4.77
N ASP A 188 4.94 23.39 4.77
CA ASP A 188 6.36 23.14 5.12
C ASP A 188 6.53 22.60 6.56
N SER A 189 5.50 22.74 7.40
CA SER A 189 5.47 22.19 8.76
C SER A 189 4.82 20.81 8.86
N SER A 190 4.47 20.20 7.73
CA SER A 190 3.96 18.85 7.69
C SER A 190 5.02 17.89 8.23
N PRO A 191 4.66 16.89 9.06
CA PRO A 191 5.62 15.88 9.50
C PRO A 191 6.19 15.05 8.34
N ASP A 192 5.52 15.06 7.19
CA ASP A 192 5.90 14.31 6.00
C ASP A 192 6.70 15.14 4.99
N MET A 193 7.08 16.35 5.39
CA MET A 193 7.90 17.27 4.59
C MET A 193 9.30 17.32 5.18
N LEU A 194 10.17 16.42 4.73
CA LEU A 194 11.49 16.20 5.33
C LEU A 194 12.51 17.18 4.73
N ASP A 195 13.18 17.94 5.58
CA ASP A 195 14.29 18.79 5.15
C ASP A 195 15.63 18.01 5.05
N VAL A 196 16.65 18.67 4.52
CA VAL A 196 17.98 18.05 4.32
C VAL A 196 18.62 17.66 5.65
N GLU A 197 18.44 18.45 6.73
CA GLU A 197 19.03 18.14 8.04
C GLU A 197 18.35 16.94 8.68
N GLU A 198 17.03 16.83 8.53
CA GLU A 198 16.25 15.67 8.96
C GLU A 198 16.63 14.39 8.20
N LEU A 199 16.82 14.49 6.88
CA LEU A 199 17.21 13.35 6.04
C LEU A 199 18.64 12.89 6.27
N SER A 200 19.61 13.81 6.41
CA SER A 200 21.01 13.46 6.62
C SER A 200 21.30 12.90 8.02
N GLY A 201 20.41 13.13 8.98
CA GLY A 201 20.59 12.64 10.34
C GLY A 201 21.81 13.24 11.07
N PRO A 202 22.12 12.75 12.28
CA PRO A 202 23.22 13.26 13.09
C PRO A 202 24.62 12.85 12.61
N THR A 203 24.79 11.81 11.76
CA THR A 203 26.14 11.32 11.41
C THR A 203 26.33 10.88 9.95
N GLU A 204 27.46 11.23 9.35
CA GLU A 204 27.86 10.77 8.01
C GLU A 204 28.44 9.33 7.98
N ALA A 205 28.37 8.60 9.10
CA ALA A 205 28.95 7.26 9.24
C ALA A 205 27.89 6.16 9.38
N ASN A 206 26.68 6.55 9.75
CA ASN A 206 25.53 5.67 9.84
C ASN A 206 24.41 6.25 8.96
N HIS A 207 24.32 5.74 7.74
CA HIS A 207 23.36 6.17 6.73
C HIS A 207 21.93 5.62 6.99
N ARG A 208 21.58 5.49 8.27
CA ARG A 208 20.28 5.05 8.79
C ARG A 208 19.94 5.81 10.07
N ASP A 209 20.41 7.04 10.20
CA ASP A 209 20.12 7.90 11.36
C ASP A 209 19.33 9.17 11.01
N GLY A 210 18.98 9.35 9.74
CA GLY A 210 17.98 10.31 9.28
C GLY A 210 16.53 9.88 9.53
N SER A 211 15.61 10.82 9.27
CA SER A 211 14.16 10.65 9.49
C SER A 211 13.45 9.67 8.56
N LEU A 212 14.17 9.01 7.64
CA LEU A 212 13.62 7.88 6.88
C LEU A 212 13.52 6.61 7.71
N PHE A 213 14.24 6.56 8.83
CA PHE A 213 14.34 5.40 9.70
C PHE A 213 13.89 5.74 11.13
N ASP A 214 13.46 4.71 11.86
CA ASP A 214 13.26 4.79 13.29
C ASP A 214 14.56 4.52 14.09
N GLU A 215 14.45 4.36 15.40
CA GLU A 215 15.60 4.10 16.28
C GLU A 215 16.29 2.76 16.01
N ASP A 216 15.56 1.79 15.45
CA ASP A 216 16.04 0.44 15.14
C ASP A 216 16.58 0.32 13.71
N GLY A 217 16.44 1.37 12.90
CA GLY A 217 16.94 1.44 11.53
C GLY A 217 15.98 0.87 10.49
N ASP A 218 14.69 0.80 10.83
CA ASP A 218 13.61 0.35 9.95
C ASP A 218 12.93 1.53 9.25
N PRO A 219 12.53 1.38 7.97
CA PRO A 219 11.91 2.45 7.20
C PRO A 219 10.53 2.84 7.77
N VAL A 220 10.26 4.13 7.89
CA VAL A 220 8.96 4.65 8.39
C VAL A 220 8.01 5.12 7.28
N TYR A 221 8.56 5.31 6.07
CA TYR A 221 7.80 5.70 4.88
C TYR A 221 7.75 4.57 3.86
N CYS A 222 6.63 4.51 3.13
CA CYS A 222 6.44 3.66 1.97
C CYS A 222 6.97 4.31 0.69
N GLN A 223 6.80 5.64 0.61
CA GLN A 223 7.00 6.44 -0.57
C GLN A 223 7.81 7.69 -0.21
N LEU A 224 8.94 7.90 -0.90
CA LEU A 224 9.72 9.14 -0.81
C LEU A 224 9.80 9.79 -2.17
N MET A 225 9.71 11.12 -2.22
CA MET A 225 9.81 11.85 -3.49
C MET A 225 10.66 13.13 -3.41
N SER A 226 11.40 13.41 -4.49
CA SER A 226 12.12 14.66 -4.71
C SER A 226 11.87 15.19 -6.12
N MET A 227 11.63 16.49 -6.24
CA MET A 227 11.18 17.11 -7.50
C MET A 227 12.29 17.88 -8.21
N HIS A 228 13.24 18.44 -7.44
CA HIS A 228 14.33 19.25 -7.99
C HIS A 228 15.38 19.54 -6.93
N TRP A 229 15.89 18.52 -6.24
CA TRP A 229 17.07 18.72 -5.41
C TRP A 229 18.28 19.02 -6.30
N GLY A 230 18.99 20.10 -6.00
CA GLY A 230 20.05 20.59 -6.87
C GLY A 230 21.31 19.74 -6.76
N VAL A 231 21.93 19.39 -7.89
CA VAL A 231 23.17 18.58 -7.95
C VAL A 231 24.27 19.12 -7.03
N GLY A 232 24.50 20.44 -7.03
CA GLY A 232 25.49 21.04 -6.14
C GLY A 232 25.13 20.95 -4.65
N ALA A 233 23.83 20.93 -4.32
CA ALA A 233 23.38 20.72 -2.94
C ALA A 233 23.62 19.26 -2.51
N ALA A 234 23.44 18.30 -3.42
CA ALA A 234 23.77 16.90 -3.19
C ALA A 234 25.28 16.64 -3.08
N GLU A 235 26.10 17.37 -3.84
CA GLU A 235 27.55 17.33 -3.67
C GLU A 235 28.01 17.95 -2.35
N ASP A 236 27.32 19.00 -1.89
CA ASP A 236 27.61 19.66 -0.61
C ASP A 236 27.15 18.83 0.60
N ASP A 237 26.09 18.02 0.45
CA ASP A 237 25.56 17.10 1.45
C ASP A 237 25.25 15.71 0.84
N PRO A 238 26.29 14.86 0.65
CA PRO A 238 26.14 13.55 0.04
C PRO A 238 25.40 12.54 0.93
N GLU A 239 25.18 12.88 2.20
CA GLU A 239 24.59 11.98 3.19
C GLU A 239 23.13 11.67 2.87
N VAL A 240 22.36 12.65 2.37
CA VAL A 240 20.97 12.40 1.92
C VAL A 240 20.91 11.29 0.85
N VAL A 241 21.86 11.24 -0.09
CA VAL A 241 21.89 10.17 -1.11
C VAL A 241 22.28 8.83 -0.48
N ALA A 242 23.17 8.84 0.50
CA ALA A 242 23.55 7.64 1.25
C ALA A 242 22.36 7.06 2.03
N GLU A 243 21.62 7.91 2.74
CA GLU A 243 20.40 7.60 3.48
C GLU A 243 19.30 7.08 2.56
N VAL A 244 19.05 7.74 1.41
CA VAL A 244 18.07 7.26 0.43
C VAL A 244 18.50 5.91 -0.19
N ARG A 245 19.80 5.68 -0.40
CA ARG A 245 20.28 4.36 -0.85
C ARG A 245 20.01 3.28 0.19
N GLU A 246 20.28 3.55 1.47
CA GLU A 246 19.95 2.59 2.54
C GLU A 246 18.45 2.39 2.68
N TYR A 247 17.64 3.44 2.46
CA TYR A 247 16.18 3.34 2.48
C TYR A 247 15.70 2.37 1.40
N LEU A 248 16.29 2.45 0.21
CA LEU A 248 16.06 1.53 -0.92
C LEU A 248 16.60 0.10 -0.71
N ASN A 249 17.31 -0.19 0.38
CA ASN A 249 17.57 -1.57 0.82
C ASN A 249 16.38 -2.20 1.58
N ASN A 250 15.22 -1.52 1.58
CA ASN A 250 13.93 -1.99 2.09
C ASN A 250 12.87 -1.95 0.96
N PRO A 251 11.74 -2.69 1.06
CA PRO A 251 10.72 -2.80 0.00
C PRO A 251 9.82 -1.54 -0.10
N VAL A 252 10.46 -0.40 -0.30
CA VAL A 252 9.89 0.94 -0.39
C VAL A 252 10.02 1.49 -1.82
N HIS A 253 9.56 2.72 -2.07
CA HIS A 253 9.74 3.39 -3.35
C HIS A 253 10.33 4.79 -3.21
N PHE A 254 11.17 5.15 -4.19
CA PHE A 254 11.73 6.48 -4.36
C PHE A 254 11.40 7.04 -5.74
N PHE A 255 10.77 8.21 -5.77
CA PHE A 255 10.47 8.96 -6.99
C PHE A 255 11.37 10.19 -7.09
N ALA A 256 12.02 10.40 -8.24
CA ALA A 256 12.71 11.64 -8.55
C ALA A 256 12.27 12.24 -9.89
N GLU A 257 12.15 13.57 -9.93
CA GLU A 257 11.89 14.34 -11.16
C GLU A 257 12.97 15.41 -11.38
N CYS A 258 13.18 15.81 -12.63
CA CYS A 258 14.09 16.89 -13.00
C CYS A 258 15.50 16.71 -12.41
N GLN A 259 16.10 17.78 -11.85
CA GLN A 259 17.45 17.73 -11.26
C GLN A 259 17.62 16.72 -10.13
N ALA A 260 16.53 16.32 -9.46
CA ALA A 260 16.65 15.32 -8.42
C ALA A 260 17.17 13.99 -9.01
N VAL A 261 16.78 13.65 -10.25
CA VAL A 261 17.27 12.44 -10.92
C VAL A 261 18.80 12.45 -10.99
N ASN A 262 19.41 13.52 -11.52
CA ASN A 262 20.87 13.64 -11.59
C ASN A 262 21.51 13.77 -10.21
N ALA A 263 20.89 14.49 -9.27
CA ALA A 263 21.41 14.66 -7.91
C ALA A 263 21.56 13.32 -7.18
N PHE A 264 20.61 12.40 -7.34
CA PHE A 264 20.67 11.07 -6.73
C PHE A 264 21.43 10.06 -7.59
N GLU A 265 21.18 10.00 -8.90
CA GLU A 265 21.75 8.97 -9.77
C GLU A 265 23.24 9.21 -10.06
N ASN A 266 23.70 10.45 -10.23
CA ASN A 266 25.06 10.73 -10.68
C ASN A 266 26.06 10.98 -9.53
N LEU A 267 25.64 10.89 -8.27
CA LEU A 267 26.49 11.22 -7.14
C LEU A 267 27.40 10.05 -6.72
N ASP A 268 28.70 10.13 -7.02
CA ASP A 268 29.70 9.18 -6.51
C ASP A 268 30.07 9.47 -5.04
N PRO A 269 30.06 8.50 -4.10
CA PRO A 269 29.91 7.05 -4.33
C PRO A 269 28.53 6.45 -4.04
N HIS A 270 27.52 7.25 -3.65
CA HIS A 270 26.27 6.72 -3.11
C HIS A 270 25.17 6.48 -4.16
N GLY A 271 25.21 7.18 -5.28
CA GLY A 271 24.26 7.09 -6.39
C GLY A 271 24.40 5.83 -7.25
N PHE A 272 24.15 5.96 -8.56
CA PHE A 272 24.18 4.88 -9.55
C PHE A 272 23.15 3.77 -9.23
N PHE A 273 21.90 4.16 -8.97
CA PHE A 273 20.85 3.21 -8.56
C PHE A 273 20.38 2.34 -9.73
N LEU A 274 20.22 2.94 -10.92
CA LEU A 274 19.68 2.27 -12.11
C LEU A 274 20.71 2.12 -13.24
N THR A 275 21.83 2.83 -13.15
CA THR A 275 22.86 2.91 -14.18
C THR A 275 24.24 2.59 -13.62
N PRO A 276 25.19 2.12 -14.45
CA PRO A 276 26.55 1.85 -13.99
C PRO A 276 27.40 3.12 -13.76
N HIS A 277 27.11 4.23 -14.45
CA HIS A 277 27.93 5.45 -14.41
C HIS A 277 27.13 6.76 -14.51
N GLY A 278 25.83 6.72 -14.23
CA GLY A 278 24.96 7.90 -14.27
C GLY A 278 24.40 8.21 -15.66
N PHE A 279 23.79 9.39 -15.77
CA PHE A 279 23.20 9.93 -16.99
C PHE A 279 23.96 11.15 -17.53
N ASP A 280 24.04 11.24 -18.85
CA ASP A 280 24.16 12.50 -19.58
C ASP A 280 22.76 13.13 -19.73
N ILE A 281 22.65 14.44 -19.49
CA ILE A 281 21.37 15.16 -19.60
C ILE A 281 21.08 15.52 -21.07
N GLY A 282 19.95 15.06 -21.57
CA GLY A 282 19.48 15.28 -22.94
C GLY A 282 18.61 16.53 -23.10
N ASP A 283 18.39 16.94 -24.35
CA ASP A 283 17.37 17.93 -24.69
C ASP A 283 15.96 17.32 -24.55
N ARG A 284 14.93 18.18 -24.50
CA ARG A 284 13.55 17.71 -24.48
C ARG A 284 13.17 17.06 -25.82
N PRO A 285 12.69 15.80 -25.85
CA PRO A 285 12.21 15.18 -27.08
C PRO A 285 10.98 15.91 -27.62
N ASP A 286 10.85 16.03 -28.95
CA ASP A 286 9.66 16.63 -29.58
C ASP A 286 8.50 15.62 -29.73
N ALA A 287 8.81 14.33 -29.67
CA ALA A 287 7.89 13.20 -29.74
C ALA A 287 8.48 12.01 -28.97
N VAL A 288 7.64 11.04 -28.59
CA VAL A 288 8.05 9.90 -27.76
C VAL A 288 7.54 8.56 -28.29
N GLU A 289 8.24 7.50 -27.91
CA GLU A 289 7.82 6.10 -28.01
C GLU A 289 7.54 5.53 -26.61
N HIS A 290 6.55 4.64 -26.54
CA HIS A 290 6.11 4.02 -25.29
C HIS A 290 6.43 2.52 -25.26
N PHE A 291 6.75 2.02 -24.07
CA PHE A 291 7.11 0.62 -23.80
C PHE A 291 6.42 0.11 -22.54
N ASN A 292 6.49 -1.21 -22.35
CA ASN A 292 6.03 -1.88 -21.12
C ASN A 292 4.59 -1.54 -20.73
N PHE A 293 3.65 -1.59 -21.69
CA PHE A 293 2.25 -1.21 -21.51
C PHE A 293 1.49 -1.97 -20.41
N SER A 294 2.01 -3.12 -20.01
CA SER A 294 1.50 -3.94 -18.91
C SER A 294 2.04 -3.51 -17.54
N SER A 295 2.98 -2.57 -17.47
CA SER A 295 3.49 -2.02 -16.23
C SER A 295 2.49 -1.01 -15.64
N PRO A 296 2.20 -1.06 -14.33
CA PRO A 296 1.41 -0.03 -13.63
C PRO A 296 1.95 1.38 -13.83
N TYR A 297 3.27 1.53 -13.90
CA TYR A 297 3.90 2.81 -14.18
C TYR A 297 3.64 3.33 -15.60
N ALA A 298 3.26 2.46 -16.55
CA ALA A 298 2.96 2.84 -17.93
C ALA A 298 1.46 3.07 -18.20
N GLN A 299 0.61 3.00 -17.17
CA GLN A 299 -0.84 3.10 -17.35
C GLN A 299 -1.30 4.52 -17.69
N LEU A 300 -1.69 4.69 -18.95
CA LEU A 300 -2.28 5.91 -19.51
C LEU A 300 -3.30 5.57 -20.62
N ASP A 301 -4.17 6.54 -20.93
CA ASP A 301 -5.07 6.52 -22.08
C ASP A 301 -5.02 7.91 -22.74
N GLY A 302 -4.59 7.97 -24.00
CA GLY A 302 -4.43 9.21 -24.77
C GLY A 302 -2.98 9.72 -24.88
N PRO A 303 -2.77 10.87 -25.55
CA PRO A 303 -1.42 11.35 -25.85
C PRO A 303 -0.67 11.84 -24.60
N PHE A 304 0.64 11.60 -24.57
CA PHE A 304 1.60 12.18 -23.62
C PHE A 304 2.40 13.30 -24.30
N GLU A 305 2.61 14.42 -23.60
CA GLU A 305 3.48 15.51 -24.05
C GLU A 305 4.59 15.76 -23.03
N THR A 306 5.84 15.75 -23.49
CA THR A 306 7.01 16.07 -22.64
C THR A 306 7.01 17.55 -22.25
N VAL A 307 7.40 17.85 -21.02
CA VAL A 307 7.61 19.22 -20.56
C VAL A 307 9.10 19.58 -20.55
N GLY A 308 9.39 20.89 -20.58
CA GLY A 308 10.75 21.38 -20.44
C GLY A 308 11.26 21.25 -19.00
N GLY A 309 12.44 21.78 -18.76
CA GLY A 309 13.08 21.76 -17.45
C GLY A 309 14.58 21.96 -17.59
N SER A 310 15.29 21.94 -16.48
CA SER A 310 16.75 21.82 -16.50
C SER A 310 17.19 20.44 -16.97
N GLU A 311 16.39 19.40 -16.68
CA GLU A 311 16.68 18.00 -17.05
C GLU A 311 15.42 17.33 -17.63
N PRO A 312 15.20 17.48 -18.94
CA PRO A 312 13.97 17.00 -19.60
C PRO A 312 14.04 15.54 -20.06
N SER A 313 15.24 15.00 -20.29
CA SER A 313 15.46 13.59 -20.66
C SER A 313 16.87 13.14 -20.26
N TYR A 314 17.08 11.83 -20.22
CA TYR A 314 18.30 11.20 -19.74
C TYR A 314 18.88 10.25 -20.77
N THR A 315 20.20 10.26 -20.93
CA THR A 315 20.93 9.42 -21.87
C THR A 315 22.05 8.70 -21.14
N LEU A 316 22.21 7.40 -21.40
CA LEU A 316 23.32 6.64 -20.85
C LEU A 316 24.63 7.02 -21.56
N PRO A 317 25.76 7.06 -20.84
CA PRO A 317 27.08 7.21 -21.44
C PRO A 317 27.31 6.19 -22.57
N PRO A 318 28.03 6.56 -23.65
CA PRO A 318 28.20 5.67 -24.79
C PRO A 318 28.80 4.29 -24.43
N GLY A 319 28.01 3.24 -24.63
CA GLY A 319 28.40 1.85 -24.37
C GLY A 319 27.86 1.29 -23.06
N ASP A 320 27.21 2.11 -22.25
CA ASP A 320 26.47 1.68 -21.07
C ASP A 320 25.09 1.13 -21.44
N GLU A 321 24.60 0.26 -20.57
CA GLU A 321 23.24 -0.24 -20.55
C GLU A 321 22.71 -0.04 -19.11
N TYR A 322 21.39 0.07 -18.95
CA TYR A 322 20.78 0.03 -17.63
C TYR A 322 21.18 -1.25 -16.88
N LEU A 323 21.25 -1.18 -15.55
CA LEU A 323 21.62 -2.33 -14.72
C LEU A 323 20.64 -3.51 -14.86
N ALA A 324 19.37 -3.23 -15.18
CA ALA A 324 18.38 -4.23 -15.60
C ALA A 324 17.65 -3.82 -16.89
N GLY A 325 17.17 -4.81 -17.64
CA GLY A 325 16.37 -4.60 -18.84
C GLY A 325 14.90 -4.33 -18.53
N GLY A 326 14.18 -3.71 -19.48
CA GLY A 326 12.75 -3.43 -19.34
C GLY A 326 12.42 -2.22 -18.46
N ILE A 327 13.41 -1.41 -18.11
CA ILE A 327 13.28 -0.27 -17.18
C ILE A 327 12.54 0.93 -17.78
N THR A 328 12.69 1.19 -19.08
CA THR A 328 12.16 2.41 -19.72
C THR A 328 10.71 2.24 -20.17
N MET A 329 9.84 3.18 -19.84
CA MET A 329 8.44 3.23 -20.31
C MET A 329 8.24 4.28 -21.39
N ILE A 330 9.00 5.38 -21.39
CA ILE A 330 8.90 6.44 -22.40
C ILE A 330 10.31 6.89 -22.80
N THR A 331 10.58 6.92 -24.10
CA THR A 331 11.82 7.44 -24.70
C THR A 331 11.52 8.37 -25.88
N GLY A 332 12.53 9.11 -26.37
CA GLY A 332 12.41 9.93 -27.58
C GLY A 332 12.02 9.13 -28.82
N GLU A 333 11.19 9.69 -29.69
CA GLU A 333 10.79 8.99 -30.92
C GLU A 333 12.00 8.72 -31.83
N GLY A 334 12.16 7.47 -32.26
CA GLY A 334 13.25 7.05 -33.12
C GLY A 334 14.61 6.91 -32.43
N THR A 335 14.69 7.01 -31.10
CA THR A 335 15.89 6.72 -30.31
C THR A 335 15.80 5.30 -29.70
N PRO A 336 16.94 4.61 -29.48
CA PRO A 336 16.94 3.38 -28.70
C PRO A 336 16.79 3.69 -27.21
N VAL A 337 16.28 2.72 -26.45
CA VAL A 337 16.31 2.74 -24.97
C VAL A 337 17.71 3.10 -24.46
N GLY A 338 17.76 3.98 -23.47
CA GLY A 338 18.99 4.58 -22.94
C GLY A 338 19.43 5.86 -23.66
N VAL A 339 18.62 6.40 -24.58
CA VAL A 339 18.89 7.66 -25.29
C VAL A 339 17.62 8.50 -25.32
N GLU A 340 17.68 9.69 -24.72
CA GLU A 340 16.52 10.58 -24.56
C GLU A 340 15.35 9.91 -23.81
N ASP A 341 15.66 9.08 -22.81
CA ASP A 341 14.67 8.42 -21.98
C ASP A 341 14.01 9.44 -21.02
N VAL A 342 12.68 9.38 -20.91
CA VAL A 342 11.87 10.35 -20.16
C VAL A 342 11.23 9.74 -18.92
N TRP A 343 10.81 8.48 -18.97
CA TRP A 343 10.15 7.82 -17.85
C TRP A 343 10.68 6.40 -17.70
N MET A 344 11.22 6.10 -16.52
CA MET A 344 11.88 4.82 -16.25
C MET A 344 11.74 4.38 -14.80
N THR A 345 11.75 3.08 -14.56
CA THR A 345 11.64 2.48 -13.23
C THR A 345 12.41 1.17 -13.12
N GLY A 346 13.02 0.91 -11.97
CA GLY A 346 13.75 -0.32 -11.70
C GLY A 346 14.02 -0.52 -10.22
N TYR A 347 14.42 -1.73 -9.84
CA TYR A 347 14.87 -2.01 -8.48
C TYR A 347 16.33 -1.58 -8.28
N LEU A 348 16.69 -1.26 -7.03
CA LEU A 348 18.04 -0.86 -6.66
C LEU A 348 19.09 -1.85 -7.23
N ASP A 349 20.13 -1.29 -7.83
CA ASP A 349 21.26 -1.98 -8.45
C ASP A 349 20.87 -2.95 -9.59
N GLY A 350 19.65 -2.82 -10.14
CA GLY A 350 19.13 -3.71 -11.17
C GLY A 350 19.00 -5.16 -10.69
N THR A 351 18.84 -5.38 -9.38
CA THR A 351 18.87 -6.72 -8.78
C THR A 351 17.72 -7.61 -9.26
N CYS A 352 16.57 -7.00 -9.58
CA CYS A 352 15.42 -7.68 -10.19
C CYS A 352 14.93 -6.95 -11.44
N PRO A 353 14.29 -7.68 -12.38
CA PRO A 353 13.50 -7.05 -13.44
C PRO A 353 12.43 -6.13 -12.86
N PRO A 354 12.11 -5.00 -13.52
CA PRO A 354 11.08 -4.06 -13.07
C PRO A 354 9.65 -4.63 -13.10
N SER A 355 9.45 -5.75 -13.82
CA SER A 355 8.19 -6.49 -13.88
C SER A 355 7.95 -7.41 -12.69
N GLU A 356 8.95 -7.66 -11.85
CA GLU A 356 8.73 -8.42 -10.62
C GLU A 356 7.86 -7.59 -9.66
N PRO A 357 6.90 -8.21 -8.96
CA PRO A 357 6.08 -7.53 -7.96
C PRO A 357 6.90 -7.14 -6.71
N GLU A 358 7.89 -7.96 -6.36
CA GLU A 358 8.81 -7.74 -5.24
C GLU A 358 10.25 -8.13 -5.60
N CYS A 359 11.23 -7.53 -4.92
CA CYS A 359 12.66 -7.83 -5.10
C CYS A 359 13.34 -8.14 -3.76
N GLY A 360 12.71 -8.99 -2.96
CA GLY A 360 13.15 -9.27 -1.58
C GLY A 360 13.08 -7.98 -0.76
N SER A 361 14.21 -7.56 -0.20
CA SER A 361 14.28 -6.30 0.55
C SER A 361 14.46 -5.08 -0.33
N LEU A 362 14.61 -5.17 -1.65
CA LEU A 362 15.02 -4.00 -2.43
C LEU A 362 13.83 -3.14 -2.87
N GLY A 363 14.02 -1.83 -2.71
CA GLY A 363 13.08 -0.81 -3.11
C GLY A 363 13.15 -0.51 -4.60
N LYS A 364 12.08 0.09 -5.11
CA LYS A 364 11.93 0.46 -6.51
C LYS A 364 12.16 1.96 -6.67
N ILE A 365 12.77 2.35 -7.77
CA ILE A 365 13.12 3.74 -8.11
C ILE A 365 12.35 4.12 -9.37
N SER A 366 11.81 5.33 -9.43
CA SER A 366 11.20 5.89 -10.64
C SER A 366 11.74 7.28 -10.95
N TYR A 367 12.18 7.47 -12.19
CA TYR A 367 12.72 8.74 -12.67
C TYR A 367 11.88 9.31 -13.80
N LEU A 368 11.44 10.56 -13.62
CA LEU A 368 10.68 11.32 -14.60
C LEU A 368 11.48 12.55 -15.06
N GLY A 369 11.67 12.65 -16.37
CA GLY A 369 12.21 13.85 -17.02
C GLY A 369 11.15 14.94 -17.13
N GLY A 370 11.58 16.19 -17.14
CA GLY A 370 10.69 17.36 -17.08
C GLY A 370 10.76 18.07 -15.74
N HIS A 371 10.16 19.26 -15.65
CA HIS A 371 10.21 20.06 -14.41
C HIS A 371 8.87 20.19 -13.70
N GLU A 372 7.78 20.43 -14.42
CA GLU A 372 6.45 20.60 -13.83
C GLU A 372 5.40 20.30 -14.90
N TYR A 373 4.88 19.07 -14.87
CA TYR A 373 3.71 18.67 -15.63
C TYR A 373 2.43 19.40 -15.16
N SER A 374 1.49 19.56 -16.08
CA SER A 374 0.23 20.26 -15.82
C SER A 374 -0.71 19.44 -14.94
N THR A 375 -1.61 20.11 -14.22
CA THR A 375 -2.75 19.50 -13.51
C THR A 375 -4.09 19.86 -14.16
N ALA A 376 -4.05 20.42 -15.38
CA ALA A 376 -5.24 20.87 -16.10
C ALA A 376 -6.07 19.70 -16.63
N LEU A 377 -7.39 19.83 -16.52
CA LEU A 377 -8.38 18.88 -17.03
C LEU A 377 -9.32 19.60 -18.02
N PRO A 378 -9.93 18.91 -19.00
CA PRO A 378 -9.88 17.46 -19.23
C PRO A 378 -8.49 16.96 -19.65
N ILE A 379 -8.08 15.78 -19.20
CA ILE A 379 -6.74 15.23 -19.50
C ILE A 379 -6.56 14.97 -21.01
N SER A 380 -7.63 14.62 -21.72
CA SER A 380 -7.64 14.44 -23.18
C SER A 380 -7.25 15.71 -23.98
N ALA A 381 -7.41 16.89 -23.37
CA ALA A 381 -7.06 18.18 -23.98
C ALA A 381 -5.73 18.75 -23.46
N ASN A 382 -5.11 18.11 -22.46
CA ASN A 382 -3.88 18.56 -21.80
C ASN A 382 -2.93 17.35 -21.71
N ALA A 383 -2.24 17.05 -22.81
CA ALA A 383 -1.41 15.85 -22.95
C ALA A 383 -0.24 15.81 -21.94
N ASP A 384 0.22 16.97 -21.47
CA ASP A 384 1.21 17.09 -20.41
C ASP A 384 0.67 16.71 -19.02
N THR A 385 -0.65 16.76 -18.79
CA THR A 385 -1.25 16.26 -17.53
C THR A 385 -1.04 14.76 -17.33
N GLN A 386 -0.72 14.00 -18.39
CA GLN A 386 -0.34 12.59 -18.25
C GLN A 386 0.95 12.42 -17.42
N GLY A 387 1.89 13.37 -17.41
CA GLY A 387 3.05 13.26 -16.52
C GLY A 387 2.67 13.28 -15.04
N THR A 388 1.69 14.12 -14.66
CA THR A 388 1.09 14.08 -13.32
C THR A 388 0.44 12.72 -13.04
N ARG A 389 -0.22 12.12 -14.02
CA ARG A 389 -0.77 10.77 -13.90
C ARG A 389 0.32 9.71 -13.66
N LEU A 390 1.45 9.78 -14.36
CA LEU A 390 2.57 8.86 -14.16
C LEU A 390 3.19 9.00 -12.76
N PHE A 391 3.31 10.23 -12.27
CA PHE A 391 3.67 10.49 -10.87
C PHE A 391 2.66 9.83 -9.91
N LEU A 392 1.35 10.02 -10.10
CA LEU A 392 0.33 9.45 -9.23
C LEU A 392 0.26 7.91 -9.31
N ASN A 393 0.50 7.32 -10.49
CA ASN A 393 0.65 5.86 -10.63
C ASN A 393 1.74 5.33 -9.69
N SER A 394 2.86 6.06 -9.57
CA SER A 394 3.99 5.60 -8.77
C SER A 394 3.69 5.43 -7.29
N LEU A 395 2.74 6.21 -6.75
CA LEU A 395 2.32 6.14 -5.35
C LEU A 395 1.73 4.77 -5.00
N PHE A 396 1.01 4.15 -5.93
CA PHE A 396 0.26 2.91 -5.70
C PHE A 396 1.00 1.67 -6.18
N GLU A 397 2.27 1.82 -6.57
CA GLU A 397 3.10 0.73 -7.07
C GLU A 397 4.25 0.36 -6.11
N ALA A 398 4.43 1.12 -5.02
CA ALA A 398 5.35 0.68 -3.97
C ALA A 398 4.92 -0.71 -3.47
N PRO A 399 5.87 -1.67 -3.34
CA PRO A 399 5.56 -3.00 -2.84
C PRO A 399 4.76 -2.98 -1.54
N CYS A 400 5.09 -2.08 -0.61
CA CYS A 400 4.40 -1.93 0.67
C CYS A 400 2.91 -1.52 0.60
N ALA A 401 2.40 -1.04 -0.55
CA ALA A 401 0.97 -0.77 -0.75
C ALA A 401 0.17 -2.01 -1.21
N THR A 402 0.89 -3.05 -1.66
CA THR A 402 0.33 -4.26 -2.26
C THR A 402 0.23 -5.40 -1.24
N VAL A 403 -0.63 -6.39 -1.52
CA VAL A 403 -0.74 -7.60 -0.71
C VAL A 403 0.58 -8.38 -0.66
N ASP A 404 1.36 -8.34 -1.73
CA ASP A 404 2.62 -9.09 -1.85
C ASP A 404 3.72 -8.45 -0.99
N GLY A 405 3.68 -7.14 -0.78
CA GLY A 405 4.63 -6.43 0.09
C GLY A 405 4.21 -6.29 1.55
N LEU A 406 3.17 -7.02 2.01
CA LEU A 406 2.84 -7.07 3.43
C LEU A 406 3.86 -7.89 4.24
N PRO A 407 4.11 -7.54 5.52
CA PRO A 407 5.00 -8.30 6.37
C PRO A 407 4.46 -9.71 6.65
N SER A 408 5.33 -10.72 6.55
CA SER A 408 5.01 -12.11 6.89
C SER A 408 5.28 -12.39 8.37
N LEU A 409 4.31 -12.05 9.21
CA LEU A 409 4.42 -12.20 10.66
C LEU A 409 3.94 -13.59 11.13
N ASN A 410 4.61 -14.13 12.15
CA ASN A 410 4.17 -15.32 12.86
C ASN A 410 4.21 -15.07 14.36
N ILE A 411 3.17 -15.52 15.07
CA ILE A 411 3.07 -15.41 16.53
C ILE A 411 2.57 -16.74 17.11
N ALA A 412 3.17 -17.16 18.22
CA ALA A 412 2.76 -18.36 18.94
C ALA A 412 2.73 -18.11 20.46
N THR A 413 1.69 -18.64 21.10
CA THR A 413 1.56 -18.66 22.56
C THR A 413 1.78 -20.08 23.06
N ALA A 414 2.57 -20.23 24.11
CA ALA A 414 2.87 -21.49 24.77
C ALA A 414 2.66 -21.38 26.29
N ALA A 415 2.09 -22.44 26.85
CA ALA A 415 1.94 -22.62 28.30
C ALA A 415 2.00 -24.13 28.61
N PRO A 416 2.31 -24.54 29.85
CA PRO A 416 2.26 -25.94 30.25
C PRO A 416 0.87 -26.54 30.02
N ALA A 417 0.78 -27.67 29.31
CA ALA A 417 -0.51 -28.35 29.10
C ALA A 417 -1.20 -28.78 30.43
N PHE A 418 -0.40 -28.99 31.48
CA PHE A 418 -0.87 -29.31 32.83
C PHE A 418 0.06 -28.68 33.88
N THR A 419 -0.52 -28.23 34.98
CA THR A 419 0.22 -27.79 36.17
C THR A 419 -0.47 -28.27 37.46
N PRO A 420 0.30 -28.72 38.48
CA PRO A 420 -0.21 -28.97 39.82
C PRO A 420 -0.07 -27.78 40.76
N VAL A 421 0.48 -26.65 40.29
CA VAL A 421 0.68 -25.42 41.07
C VAL A 421 -0.02 -24.25 40.38
N PRO A 422 -0.50 -23.25 41.15
CA PRO A 422 -1.27 -22.15 40.58
C PRO A 422 -0.42 -21.16 39.77
N ASP A 423 0.89 -21.09 39.99
CA ASP A 423 1.78 -20.21 39.23
C ASP A 423 2.08 -20.80 37.85
N VAL A 424 1.66 -20.09 36.79
CA VAL A 424 1.91 -20.46 35.40
C VAL A 424 2.67 -19.35 34.69
N GLU A 425 3.72 -19.73 33.99
CA GLU A 425 4.41 -18.87 33.02
C GLU A 425 3.84 -19.17 31.63
N VAL A 426 3.44 -18.10 30.94
CA VAL A 426 2.96 -18.12 29.56
C VAL A 426 3.99 -17.39 28.71
N ASP A 427 4.46 -18.05 27.66
CA ASP A 427 5.44 -17.54 26.71
C ASP A 427 4.74 -17.17 25.41
N VAL A 428 5.14 -16.05 24.81
CA VAL A 428 4.66 -15.57 23.53
C VAL A 428 5.87 -15.25 22.65
N THR A 429 5.96 -15.94 21.53
CA THR A 429 7.05 -15.80 20.57
C THR A 429 6.52 -15.16 19.30
N TYR A 430 7.23 -14.20 18.73
CA TYR A 430 6.85 -13.53 17.49
C TYR A 430 8.05 -13.40 16.55
N VAL A 431 7.81 -13.42 15.25
CA VAL A 431 8.84 -13.21 14.22
C VAL A 431 8.26 -12.54 12.98
N ASN A 432 9.00 -11.62 12.40
CA ASN A 432 8.81 -11.17 11.02
C ASN A 432 9.72 -11.99 10.10
N ALA A 433 9.13 -12.80 9.22
CA ALA A 433 9.85 -13.70 8.32
C ALA A 433 10.00 -13.14 6.90
N SER A 434 9.73 -11.85 6.71
CA SER A 434 9.81 -11.15 5.42
C SER A 434 10.75 -9.95 5.50
N ALA A 435 10.97 -9.30 4.37
CA ALA A 435 11.74 -8.07 4.31
C ALA A 435 10.92 -6.79 4.54
N ALA A 436 9.58 -6.89 4.55
CA ALA A 436 8.71 -5.75 4.80
C ALA A 436 8.60 -5.49 6.30
N THR A 437 8.65 -4.22 6.70
CA THR A 437 8.55 -3.81 8.09
C THR A 437 7.09 -3.77 8.54
N ALA A 438 6.82 -4.31 9.74
CA ALA A 438 5.55 -4.08 10.43
C ALA A 438 5.73 -2.90 11.39
N LEU A 439 5.01 -1.80 11.17
CA LEU A 439 5.17 -0.57 11.93
C LEU A 439 4.44 -0.64 13.27
N ASP A 440 4.96 0.06 14.29
CA ASP A 440 4.31 0.29 15.59
C ASP A 440 3.73 -0.98 16.24
N ALA A 441 4.45 -2.10 16.16
CA ALA A 441 3.97 -3.38 16.63
C ALA A 441 3.75 -3.38 18.15
N MET A 442 2.58 -3.87 18.55
CA MET A 442 2.15 -3.98 19.93
C MET A 442 1.68 -5.40 20.22
N LEU A 443 2.35 -6.08 21.14
CA LEU A 443 1.97 -7.41 21.58
C LEU A 443 1.00 -7.32 22.76
N ARG A 444 -0.17 -7.95 22.64
CA ARG A 444 -1.19 -8.03 23.69
C ARG A 444 -1.49 -9.48 24.04
N ALA A 445 -1.26 -9.87 25.29
CA ALA A 445 -1.59 -11.20 25.79
C ALA A 445 -2.78 -11.15 26.75
N GLN A 446 -3.86 -11.86 26.40
CA GLN A 446 -5.08 -11.89 27.19
C GLN A 446 -4.89 -12.74 28.46
N LEU A 447 -5.27 -12.20 29.61
CA LEU A 447 -5.35 -12.99 30.83
C LEU A 447 -6.56 -13.92 30.78
N PRO A 448 -6.39 -15.22 31.06
CA PRO A 448 -7.54 -16.11 31.21
C PRO A 448 -8.44 -15.63 32.36
N PRO A 449 -9.77 -15.81 32.28
CA PRO A 449 -10.67 -15.51 33.39
C PRO A 449 -10.27 -16.26 34.67
N ASN A 450 -10.54 -15.66 35.84
CA ASN A 450 -10.19 -16.22 37.16
C ASN A 450 -8.68 -16.44 37.35
N THR A 451 -7.86 -15.54 36.83
CA THR A 451 -6.42 -15.51 37.07
C THR A 451 -6.01 -14.16 37.65
N THR A 452 -4.84 -14.12 38.29
CA THR A 452 -4.23 -12.87 38.78
C THR A 452 -2.89 -12.68 38.10
N PHE A 453 -2.64 -11.49 37.55
CA PHE A 453 -1.34 -11.12 37.00
C PHE A 453 -0.27 -11.07 38.10
N VAL A 454 0.90 -11.67 37.84
CA VAL A 454 2.04 -11.68 38.77
C VAL A 454 3.17 -10.78 38.26
N SER A 455 3.64 -11.01 37.03
CA SER A 455 4.75 -10.26 36.43
C SER A 455 4.83 -10.47 34.91
N ALA A 456 5.53 -9.60 34.20
CA ALA A 456 5.88 -9.75 32.79
C ALA A 456 7.36 -9.42 32.56
N THR A 457 7.95 -9.98 31.51
CA THR A 457 9.32 -9.65 31.06
C THR A 457 9.33 -8.32 30.32
N ASP A 458 10.53 -7.75 30.13
CA ASP A 458 10.81 -6.68 29.16
C ASP A 458 9.85 -5.48 29.20
N GLY A 459 9.47 -5.08 30.41
CA GLY A 459 8.64 -3.90 30.62
C GLY A 459 7.15 -4.10 30.37
N GLY A 460 6.68 -5.34 30.11
CA GLY A 460 5.27 -5.63 29.92
C GLY A 460 4.39 -5.14 31.07
N THR A 461 3.28 -4.49 30.74
CA THR A 461 2.37 -3.91 31.73
C THR A 461 0.96 -4.47 31.60
N LEU A 462 0.30 -4.65 32.75
CA LEU A 462 -1.11 -5.05 32.76
C LEU A 462 -1.99 -3.82 32.50
N VAL A 463 -2.76 -3.86 31.41
CA VAL A 463 -3.75 -2.85 31.03
C VAL A 463 -5.11 -3.54 30.93
N GLY A 464 -5.98 -3.30 31.91
CA GLY A 464 -7.24 -4.04 32.01
C GLY A 464 -6.98 -5.52 32.32
N ASP A 465 -7.34 -6.40 31.40
CA ASP A 465 -7.15 -7.85 31.43
C ASP A 465 -6.16 -8.35 30.37
N GLU A 466 -5.35 -7.46 29.79
CA GLU A 466 -4.28 -7.82 28.86
C GLU A 466 -2.90 -7.38 29.39
N VAL A 467 -1.87 -8.19 29.14
CA VAL A 467 -0.47 -7.78 29.28
C VAL A 467 -0.01 -7.20 27.95
N VAL A 468 0.51 -5.98 27.97
CA VAL A 468 0.87 -5.23 26.77
C VAL A 468 2.38 -4.95 26.74
N TRP A 469 2.99 -5.18 25.57
CA TRP A 469 4.35 -4.77 25.23
C TRP A 469 4.33 -3.92 23.95
N GLU A 470 4.92 -2.73 24.02
CA GLU A 470 5.23 -1.91 22.84
C GLU A 470 6.55 -2.42 22.27
N LEU A 471 6.51 -2.98 21.06
CA LEU A 471 7.67 -3.60 20.42
C LEU A 471 8.43 -2.63 19.51
N GLY A 472 7.76 -1.56 19.03
CA GLY A 472 8.32 -0.70 17.99
C GLY A 472 8.08 -1.29 16.62
N ASN A 473 8.83 -0.87 15.61
CA ASN A 473 8.76 -1.53 14.30
C ASN A 473 9.37 -2.93 14.41
N LEU A 474 8.86 -3.87 13.61
CA LEU A 474 9.44 -5.19 13.45
C LEU A 474 10.02 -5.30 12.04
N GLY A 475 11.32 -5.14 11.96
CA GLY A 475 12.09 -5.19 10.74
C GLY A 475 12.28 -6.60 10.17
N ALA A 476 13.08 -6.69 9.12
CA ALA A 476 13.35 -7.95 8.45
C ALA A 476 14.02 -8.98 9.37
N ASP A 477 13.51 -10.21 9.37
CA ASP A 477 14.00 -11.34 10.17
C ASP A 477 14.00 -11.10 11.71
N GLU A 478 13.33 -10.05 12.18
CA GLU A 478 13.29 -9.73 13.60
C GLU A 478 12.42 -10.74 14.39
N ILE A 479 12.93 -11.17 15.55
CA ILE A 479 12.31 -12.18 16.40
C ILE A 479 12.44 -11.81 17.88
N GLY A 480 11.40 -12.11 18.65
CA GLY A 480 11.43 -11.94 20.10
C GLY A 480 10.54 -12.90 20.86
N ASP A 481 10.87 -13.06 22.13
CA ASP A 481 10.09 -13.80 23.12
C ASP A 481 9.65 -12.83 24.22
N ARG A 482 8.41 -12.95 24.69
CA ARG A 482 7.88 -12.27 25.87
C ARG A 482 7.20 -13.27 26.77
N SER A 483 7.33 -13.10 28.08
CA SER A 483 6.69 -14.00 29.04
C SER A 483 5.94 -13.22 30.10
N PHE A 484 4.82 -13.78 30.54
CA PHE A 484 4.09 -13.28 31.71
C PHE A 484 3.69 -14.41 32.64
N LYS A 485 3.56 -14.07 33.92
CA LYS A 485 3.19 -14.99 34.99
C LYS A 485 1.81 -14.66 35.50
N ILE A 486 1.00 -15.70 35.62
CA ILE A 486 -0.34 -15.64 36.19
C ILE A 486 -0.45 -16.62 37.35
N GLU A 487 -1.26 -16.27 38.34
CA GLU A 487 -1.70 -17.15 39.41
C GLU A 487 -3.13 -17.60 39.12
N LEU A 488 -3.35 -18.91 39.02
CA LEU A 488 -4.64 -19.53 38.74
C LEU A 488 -5.46 -19.64 40.03
N SER A 489 -6.70 -19.16 40.03
CA SER A 489 -7.51 -19.07 41.26
C SER A 489 -8.07 -20.41 41.73
N ASP A 490 -8.44 -21.31 40.81
CA ASP A 490 -9.13 -22.56 41.10
C ASP A 490 -8.70 -23.67 40.11
N TYR A 491 -8.90 -24.94 40.46
CA TYR A 491 -8.69 -26.03 39.49
C TYR A 491 -9.64 -25.90 38.30
N GLY A 492 -9.12 -26.09 37.10
CA GLY A 492 -9.86 -25.86 35.87
C GLY A 492 -8.98 -25.80 34.65
N LEU A 493 -9.61 -25.53 33.51
CA LEU A 493 -8.96 -25.34 32.23
C LEU A 493 -8.84 -23.84 31.93
N TYR A 494 -7.65 -23.43 31.53
CA TYR A 494 -7.30 -22.04 31.28
C TYR A 494 -6.76 -21.88 29.86
N ASP A 495 -7.34 -20.96 29.10
CA ASP A 495 -6.97 -20.64 27.73
C ASP A 495 -6.15 -19.36 27.73
N SER A 496 -4.90 -19.44 27.28
CA SER A 496 -4.03 -18.28 27.10
C SER A 496 -3.79 -18.04 25.61
N SER A 497 -3.87 -16.79 25.18
CA SER A 497 -3.61 -16.38 23.80
C SER A 497 -3.08 -14.96 23.77
N ALA A 498 -2.47 -14.60 22.66
CA ALA A 498 -2.00 -13.26 22.39
C ALA A 498 -2.44 -12.80 21.00
N ALA A 499 -2.28 -11.52 20.74
CA ALA A 499 -2.41 -10.89 19.43
C ALA A 499 -1.26 -9.90 19.24
N LEU A 500 -0.78 -9.80 18.01
CA LEU A 500 0.14 -8.77 17.57
C LEU A 500 -0.64 -7.76 16.75
N ASP A 501 -0.83 -6.56 17.30
CA ASP A 501 -1.30 -5.43 16.50
C ASP A 501 -0.09 -4.75 15.85
N TYR A 502 -0.25 -4.28 14.63
CA TYR A 502 0.80 -3.58 13.89
C TYR A 502 0.16 -2.74 12.78
N ARG A 503 0.95 -1.87 12.17
CA ARG A 503 0.54 -1.03 11.06
C ARG A 503 1.37 -1.32 9.81
N VAL A 504 0.77 -1.14 8.64
CA VAL A 504 1.49 -1.05 7.35
C VAL A 504 0.92 0.15 6.62
N GLY A 505 1.78 1.08 6.22
CA GLY A 505 1.33 2.37 5.71
C GLY A 505 0.40 3.07 6.73
N LEU A 506 -0.84 3.36 6.34
CA LEU A 506 -1.86 3.93 7.22
C LEU A 506 -2.83 2.91 7.84
N ASN A 507 -2.70 1.63 7.50
CA ASN A 507 -3.68 0.60 7.87
C ASN A 507 -3.24 -0.21 9.07
N ASP A 508 -4.17 -0.42 10.01
CA ASP A 508 -3.94 -1.23 11.21
C ASP A 508 -4.32 -2.69 10.97
N PHE A 509 -3.50 -3.60 11.49
CA PHE A 509 -3.66 -5.04 11.37
C PHE A 509 -3.57 -5.70 12.74
N THR A 510 -4.25 -6.83 12.90
CA THR A 510 -4.16 -7.68 14.09
C THR A 510 -3.93 -9.13 13.68
N LEU A 511 -2.84 -9.71 14.16
CA LEU A 511 -2.52 -11.13 13.98
C LEU A 511 -2.69 -11.89 15.31
N PRO A 512 -3.73 -12.75 15.46
CA PRO A 512 -3.90 -13.57 16.64
C PRO A 512 -2.92 -14.75 16.66
N SER A 513 -2.48 -15.15 17.86
CA SER A 513 -1.75 -16.39 18.09
C SER A 513 -2.66 -17.60 18.18
N ASN A 514 -2.06 -18.79 18.24
CA ASN A 514 -2.75 -19.97 18.73
C ASN A 514 -3.20 -19.80 20.19
N VAL A 515 -4.13 -20.66 20.63
CA VAL A 515 -4.53 -20.78 22.04
C VAL A 515 -3.72 -21.86 22.71
N ALA A 516 -3.08 -21.55 23.84
CA ALA A 516 -2.42 -22.50 24.72
C ALA A 516 -3.35 -22.86 25.89
N GLN A 517 -3.65 -24.15 26.04
CA GLN A 517 -4.52 -24.65 27.11
C GLN A 517 -3.71 -25.23 28.27
N THR A 518 -3.99 -24.75 29.49
CA THR A 518 -3.41 -25.25 30.73
C THR A 518 -4.48 -25.87 31.61
N LEU A 519 -4.36 -27.16 31.92
CA LEU A 519 -5.17 -27.81 32.96
C LEU A 519 -4.50 -27.65 34.33
N TYR A 520 -5.17 -26.97 35.26
CA TYR A 520 -4.74 -26.88 36.65
C TYR A 520 -5.52 -27.89 37.52
N GLY A 521 -4.79 -28.81 38.16
CA GLY A 521 -5.37 -29.81 39.06
C GLY A 521 -4.31 -30.68 39.73
N ASP A 522 -4.74 -31.59 40.60
CA ASP A 522 -3.83 -32.44 41.39
C ASP A 522 -3.13 -33.55 40.58
N GLU A 523 -3.76 -34.00 39.49
CA GLU A 523 -3.27 -35.10 38.65
C GLU A 523 -3.41 -34.74 37.16
N PRO A 524 -2.39 -35.06 36.33
CA PRO A 524 -2.50 -34.89 34.89
C PRO A 524 -3.63 -35.77 34.34
N PRO A 525 -4.23 -35.41 33.19
CA PRO A 525 -5.24 -36.26 32.57
C PRO A 525 -4.60 -37.62 32.28
N GLY A 526 -5.20 -38.69 32.79
CA GLY A 526 -4.68 -40.05 32.63
C GLY A 526 -4.42 -40.34 31.16
N ASP A 527 -3.23 -40.86 30.86
CA ASP A 527 -3.01 -41.53 29.59
C ASP A 527 -4.08 -42.60 29.46
N GLY A 528 -4.75 -42.70 28.31
CA GLY A 528 -5.84 -43.66 28.10
C GLY A 528 -5.42 -45.14 28.17
N ASP A 529 -4.28 -45.46 28.79
CA ASP A 529 -3.78 -46.80 29.03
C ASP A 529 -4.46 -47.35 30.29
N GLY A 530 -5.78 -47.55 30.15
CA GLY A 530 -6.52 -48.39 31.07
C GLY A 530 -5.97 -49.81 31.00
N ASP A 531 -4.96 -50.11 31.82
CA ASP A 531 -4.69 -51.46 32.32
C ASP A 531 -5.88 -51.87 33.19
N GLY A 532 -6.99 -52.16 32.52
CA GLY A 532 -8.14 -52.82 33.11
C GLY A 532 -7.75 -54.24 33.44
N ASP A 533 -7.18 -54.43 34.62
CA ASP A 533 -7.19 -55.70 35.35
C ASP A 533 -8.66 -56.06 35.65
N GLY A 534 -9.35 -56.54 34.62
CA GLY A 534 -10.68 -57.11 34.69
C GLY A 534 -10.57 -58.58 35.02
N ASP A 535 -10.59 -58.90 36.31
CA ASP A 535 -10.76 -60.24 36.84
C ASP A 535 -11.97 -60.93 36.17
N ALA A 536 -11.67 -61.92 35.33
CA ALA A 536 -12.66 -62.80 34.73
C ALA A 536 -13.05 -63.89 35.73
N ASP A 537 -14.00 -63.59 36.62
CA ASP A 537 -14.79 -64.61 37.30
C ASP A 537 -16.16 -64.76 36.62
N GLY A 538 -16.41 -66.00 36.19
CA GLY A 538 -17.52 -66.36 35.33
C GLY A 538 -18.84 -66.66 36.02
N ASP A 539 -19.85 -66.56 35.17
CA ASP A 539 -20.94 -67.53 34.94
C ASP A 539 -22.27 -67.41 35.72
N ALA A 540 -23.30 -67.47 34.86
CA ALA A 540 -24.68 -67.94 35.02
C ALA A 540 -25.70 -67.20 35.91
N GLY A 541 -26.80 -66.78 35.28
CA GLY A 541 -28.07 -66.51 35.94
C GLY A 541 -29.17 -65.95 35.02
N ASP A 542 -29.83 -66.82 34.26
CA ASP A 542 -31.03 -66.57 33.45
C ASP A 542 -32.20 -65.95 34.23
N GLY A 543 -33.07 -65.21 33.52
CA GLY A 543 -34.36 -64.76 34.06
C GLY A 543 -35.25 -64.04 33.04
N ASP A 544 -35.89 -64.82 32.16
CA ASP A 544 -37.00 -64.40 31.29
C ASP A 544 -38.23 -63.90 32.08
N GLY A 545 -38.93 -62.90 31.54
CA GLY A 545 -40.24 -62.48 32.06
C GLY A 545 -40.90 -61.28 31.36
N ASP A 546 -41.32 -61.45 30.11
CA ASP A 546 -42.42 -60.69 29.47
C ASP A 546 -43.79 -61.21 30.00
N PRO A 547 -44.97 -60.51 29.88
CA PRO A 547 -45.38 -59.73 28.69
C PRO A 547 -46.39 -58.54 28.86
N ALA A 548 -46.59 -57.85 27.73
CA ALA A 548 -47.84 -57.28 27.17
C ALA A 548 -48.48 -55.98 27.72
N GLY A 549 -48.82 -55.08 26.78
CA GLY A 549 -49.82 -54.01 26.94
C GLY A 549 -49.83 -52.97 25.82
N ASP A 550 -50.73 -53.14 24.85
CA ASP A 550 -51.01 -52.27 23.68
C ASP A 550 -51.56 -50.87 24.04
N GLY A 551 -51.49 -49.90 23.11
CA GLY A 551 -52.51 -48.84 23.00
C GLY A 551 -52.10 -47.50 22.38
N ASP A 552 -52.52 -47.28 21.13
CA ASP A 552 -52.48 -46.02 20.36
C ASP A 552 -53.38 -44.88 20.91
N GLY A 553 -53.03 -43.62 20.59
CA GLY A 553 -54.02 -42.66 20.08
C GLY A 553 -54.04 -41.23 20.69
N GLY A 554 -53.91 -40.23 19.81
CA GLY A 554 -54.89 -39.13 19.72
C GLY A 554 -54.50 -37.72 20.17
N SER A 555 -54.40 -36.80 19.21
CA SER A 555 -54.30 -35.33 19.32
C SER A 555 -55.56 -34.65 19.90
N SER A 556 -55.41 -33.46 20.51
CA SER A 556 -56.01 -32.17 20.07
C SER A 556 -56.24 -31.14 21.20
N ALA A 557 -55.78 -29.90 20.95
CA ALA A 557 -56.31 -28.55 21.22
C ALA A 557 -57.29 -28.23 22.39
N GLY A 558 -57.10 -27.03 22.96
CA GLY A 558 -58.12 -26.25 23.68
C GLY A 558 -57.73 -24.78 23.89
N GLU A 559 -58.45 -23.87 23.23
CA GLU A 559 -58.44 -22.39 23.40
C GLU A 559 -59.36 -21.92 24.55
N THR A 560 -59.19 -20.67 25.01
CA THR A 560 -60.21 -19.62 25.35
C THR A 560 -59.48 -18.47 26.09
N GLY A 561 -59.74 -17.16 25.99
CA GLY A 561 -60.64 -16.28 25.23
C GLY A 561 -60.74 -14.86 25.88
N GLY A 562 -60.78 -13.79 25.06
CA GLY A 562 -61.41 -12.45 25.27
C GLY A 562 -60.75 -11.40 26.20
N ASP A 563 -60.99 -10.08 26.14
CA ASP A 563 -61.55 -9.09 25.17
C ASP A 563 -61.38 -7.66 25.80
N GLY A 564 -61.37 -6.58 25.00
CA GLY A 564 -61.93 -5.26 25.41
C GLY A 564 -61.05 -3.98 25.57
N GLY A 565 -61.02 -3.13 24.52
CA GLY A 565 -61.29 -1.65 24.45
C GLY A 565 -60.44 -0.62 25.25
N ASP A 566 -60.45 0.70 25.00
CA ASP A 566 -60.68 1.63 23.88
C ASP A 566 -60.35 3.07 24.41
N GLN A 567 -60.01 3.99 23.51
CA GLN A 567 -60.10 5.48 23.58
C GLN A 567 -59.24 6.37 24.50
N GLY A 568 -58.53 7.32 23.84
CA GLY A 568 -58.87 8.75 23.94
C GLY A 568 -57.74 9.74 24.32
N GLY A 569 -57.45 10.71 23.43
CA GLY A 569 -56.75 11.95 23.81
C GLY A 569 -56.02 12.67 22.67
N THR A 570 -56.66 13.69 22.09
CA THR A 570 -56.22 14.54 20.97
C THR A 570 -55.38 15.76 21.38
N ALA A 571 -54.49 16.18 20.48
CA ALA A 571 -54.10 17.54 20.04
C ALA A 571 -53.86 18.68 21.04
N ASP A 572 -52.74 19.40 20.88
CA ASP A 572 -52.80 20.80 20.41
C ASP A 572 -51.46 21.28 19.81
N ASP A 573 -51.56 21.97 18.67
CA ASP A 573 -50.51 22.75 18.02
C ASP A 573 -50.53 24.19 18.56
N GLY A 574 -49.37 24.84 18.62
CA GLY A 574 -49.28 26.23 19.09
C GLY A 574 -48.04 26.97 18.61
N THR A 575 -48.20 27.64 17.47
CA THR A 575 -47.31 28.55 16.74
C THR A 575 -46.82 29.82 17.47
N GLY A 576 -45.71 30.39 17.00
CA GLY A 576 -45.33 31.82 17.10
C GLY A 576 -43.81 32.01 17.19
N ASP A 577 -43.05 32.34 16.14
CA ASP A 577 -42.96 33.54 15.29
C ASP A 577 -41.88 34.57 15.73
N ALA A 578 -41.16 35.05 14.71
CA ALA A 578 -40.40 36.29 14.54
C ALA A 578 -39.08 36.55 15.30
N GLY A 579 -38.03 36.82 14.51
CA GLY A 579 -36.79 37.43 14.97
C GLY A 579 -35.74 37.65 13.88
N THR A 580 -36.02 38.57 12.96
CA THR A 580 -35.14 39.10 11.89
C THR A 580 -33.85 39.76 12.40
N GLY A 581 -32.75 39.62 11.66
CA GLY A 581 -31.52 40.40 11.82
C GLY A 581 -30.68 40.40 10.54
N ASP A 582 -30.95 41.38 9.69
CA ASP A 582 -30.24 41.73 8.45
C ASP A 582 -28.94 42.50 8.77
N GLY A 583 -27.89 42.36 7.96
CA GLY A 583 -26.59 42.96 8.23
C GLY A 583 -25.53 42.74 7.15
N SER A 584 -25.71 43.47 6.05
CA SER A 584 -24.75 43.64 4.95
C SER A 584 -23.55 44.52 5.34
N GLY A 585 -22.37 44.21 4.79
CA GLY A 585 -21.16 45.04 4.83
C GLY A 585 -19.95 44.24 4.34
N ALA A 586 -19.65 44.26 3.05
CA ALA A 586 -18.79 45.24 2.38
C ALA A 586 -17.38 44.66 2.16
N ALA A 587 -17.11 44.38 0.89
CA ALA A 587 -15.78 44.16 0.36
C ALA A 587 -14.89 45.38 0.63
N GLU A 588 -13.67 45.14 1.11
CA GLU A 588 -12.59 46.11 1.06
C GLU A 588 -11.36 45.43 0.47
N ALA A 589 -10.89 46.05 -0.60
CA ALA A 589 -9.68 45.71 -1.32
C ALA A 589 -8.47 46.20 -0.52
N GLY A 590 -7.52 45.30 -0.28
CA GLY A 590 -6.18 45.62 0.20
C GLY A 590 -5.15 45.23 -0.84
N GLY A 591 -5.15 45.94 -1.97
CA GLY A 591 -4.05 45.90 -2.91
C GLY A 591 -2.98 46.91 -2.48
N ASP A 592 -1.81 46.43 -2.11
CA ASP A 592 -0.58 47.20 -2.20
C ASP A 592 0.34 46.50 -3.20
N GLY A 593 0.33 47.05 -4.40
CA GLY A 593 1.30 46.73 -5.43
C GLY A 593 2.66 47.35 -5.11
N CYS A 594 3.70 46.57 -5.38
CA CYS A 594 4.97 47.12 -5.86
C CYS A 594 5.23 46.55 -7.25
N SER A 595 4.56 47.16 -8.25
CA SER A 595 4.99 47.05 -9.63
C SER A 595 6.16 48.00 -9.87
N CYS A 596 7.31 47.47 -10.27
CA CYS A 596 8.32 48.23 -11.00
C CYS A 596 8.79 47.41 -12.22
N ARG A 597 8.16 47.77 -13.33
CA ARG A 597 8.55 47.68 -14.74
C ARG A 597 9.91 47.06 -15.10
N THR A 598 9.80 46.21 -16.10
CA THR A 598 10.76 45.95 -17.19
C THR A 598 11.47 47.20 -17.69
N ASP A 599 12.80 47.16 -17.76
CA ASP A 599 13.58 47.87 -18.77
C ASP A 599 14.81 47.01 -19.15
N ALA A 600 14.83 46.60 -20.41
CA ALA A 600 15.99 46.05 -21.11
C ALA A 600 16.99 47.19 -21.45
N PRO A 601 18.25 46.86 -21.81
CA PRO A 601 19.43 47.57 -21.33
C PRO A 601 19.87 48.75 -22.22
N PRO A 602 20.65 49.70 -21.67
CA PRO A 602 21.37 50.67 -22.49
C PRO A 602 22.69 50.10 -23.02
N THR A 603 22.97 50.52 -24.24
CA THR A 603 24.09 50.24 -25.12
C THR A 603 25.41 50.96 -24.76
N HIS A 604 26.54 50.31 -25.14
CA HIS A 604 27.89 50.84 -25.45
C HIS A 604 28.95 50.94 -24.31
N PRO A 605 30.26 50.98 -24.63
CA PRO A 605 31.09 49.90 -25.18
C PRO A 605 32.41 49.69 -24.40
N ALA A 606 33.11 48.58 -24.68
CA ALA A 606 34.41 48.21 -24.14
C ALA A 606 35.56 49.21 -24.46
N PRO A 607 36.65 49.20 -23.66
CA PRO A 607 37.97 49.61 -24.14
C PRO A 607 38.85 48.41 -24.51
N LEU A 608 39.48 48.56 -25.68
CA LEU A 608 40.55 47.74 -26.25
C LEU A 608 41.82 47.69 -25.37
N GLY A 609 42.52 46.55 -25.41
CA GLY A 609 43.91 46.60 -25.88
C GLY A 609 44.94 45.54 -25.45
N TRP A 610 45.46 44.81 -26.47
CA TRP A 610 46.87 44.35 -26.70
C TRP A 610 47.43 43.27 -25.74
N LEU A 611 48.12 42.17 -26.11
CA LEU A 611 48.99 41.69 -27.22
C LEU A 611 48.90 40.14 -27.30
N LEU A 612 48.82 39.46 -28.45
CA LEU A 612 49.86 39.03 -29.43
C LEU A 612 51.00 38.10 -28.94
N GLY A 613 51.06 36.89 -29.53
CA GLY A 613 52.25 36.01 -29.67
C GLY A 613 51.91 34.51 -29.54
N ALA A 614 51.53 33.74 -30.56
CA ALA A 614 52.24 33.23 -31.76
C ALA A 614 53.32 32.15 -31.51
N GLY A 615 53.13 30.96 -32.13
CA GLY A 615 54.19 29.98 -32.47
C GLY A 615 53.95 28.55 -31.95
N LEU A 616 53.23 27.62 -32.61
CA LEU A 616 53.57 26.76 -33.76
C LEU A 616 54.79 25.82 -33.61
N GLY A 617 54.57 24.51 -33.77
CA GLY A 617 55.57 23.47 -34.09
C GLY A 617 55.22 22.07 -33.54
N LEU A 618 54.37 21.25 -34.17
CA LEU A 618 54.65 20.24 -35.22
C LEU A 618 55.79 19.24 -34.95
N GLY A 619 55.44 17.94 -34.92
CA GLY A 619 56.34 16.80 -35.25
C GLY A 619 56.06 15.52 -34.42
N LEU A 620 55.16 14.61 -34.83
CA LEU A 620 55.33 13.43 -35.73
C LEU A 620 56.18 12.24 -35.21
N LEU A 621 55.58 11.04 -35.38
CA LEU A 621 56.13 9.66 -35.44
C LEU A 621 56.34 8.94 -34.08
N ARG A 622 56.05 7.64 -33.85
CA ARG A 622 55.80 6.48 -34.73
C ARG A 622 55.30 5.24 -33.91
N ARG A 623 54.38 4.47 -34.50
CA ARG A 623 54.27 2.99 -34.60
C ARG A 623 54.39 2.03 -33.37
N ARG A 624 53.29 1.26 -33.21
CA ARG A 624 53.10 -0.22 -33.28
C ARG A 624 53.86 -1.20 -32.35
N GLY A 625 53.04 -2.04 -31.71
CA GLY A 625 53.24 -3.46 -31.34
C GLY A 625 52.36 -3.79 -30.12
N GLY A 626 51.47 -4.77 -30.03
CA GLY A 626 51.19 -5.97 -30.82
C GLY A 626 51.43 -7.23 -29.96
N VAL A 627 50.36 -7.99 -29.69
CA VAL A 627 50.29 -9.40 -29.22
C VAL A 627 50.63 -9.58 -27.72
N SER A 628 49.88 -10.29 -26.87
CA SER A 628 49.06 -11.51 -27.01
C SER A 628 47.79 -11.47 -26.17
#